data_AF-A0A226WTH7-F1
#
_entry.id   AF-A0A226WTH7-F1
#
_cell.length_a   1.000
_cell.length_b   1.000
_cell.length_c   1.000
_cell.angle_alpha   90.00
_cell.angle_beta   90.00
_cell.angle_gamma   90.00
#
_symmetry.space_group_name_H-M   'P 1'
#
loop_
_entity.id
_entity.type
_entity.pdbx_description
1 polymer ?
#
loop_
_entity_poly.entity_id
_entity_poly.type
_entity_poly.pdbx_seq_one_letter_code
_entity_poly.pdbx_strand_id
1 'polypeptide(L)'
;MVFKPTVLLVHPEQDLCWRGSVWIRGIFDGTHCVHLTAVAGGTHLEQTESFSGLLVGRLTNDVIEETQREFQAMNAAVKQRAETKTP
;
A
#
# COMPACT_ATOMS: atom_id res chain seq x y z
N MET A 1 3.48 -15.35 10.92
CA MET A 1 4.68 -14.70 10.34
C MET A 1 4.78 -13.30 10.92
N VAL A 2 5.96 -12.82 11.34
CA VAL A 2 6.12 -11.44 11.83
C VAL A 2 6.59 -10.58 10.66
N PHE A 3 5.74 -9.67 10.21
CA PHE A 3 6.08 -8.69 9.18
C PHE A 3 6.95 -7.59 9.79
N LYS A 4 8.14 -7.36 9.23
CA LYS A 4 9.12 -6.35 9.70
C LYS A 4 9.48 -5.38 8.57
N PRO A 5 8.57 -4.46 8.20
CA PRO A 5 8.85 -3.49 7.15
C PRO A 5 9.87 -2.46 7.61
N THR A 6 10.61 -1.88 6.67
CA THR A 6 11.39 -0.67 6.90
C THR A 6 10.56 0.53 6.50
N VAL A 7 10.24 1.42 7.44
CA VAL A 7 9.60 2.70 7.11
C VAL A 7 10.57 3.56 6.31
N LEU A 8 10.13 4.08 5.17
CA LEU A 8 10.93 4.90 4.26
C LEU A 8 10.57 6.38 4.35
N LEU A 9 9.28 6.70 4.49
CA LEU A 9 8.77 8.07 4.53
C LEU A 9 7.61 8.17 5.51
N VAL A 10 7.62 9.22 6.32
CA VAL A 10 6.48 9.62 7.15
C VAL A 10 6.32 11.13 7.02
N HIS A 11 5.31 11.56 6.29
CA HIS A 11 4.80 12.91 6.32
C HIS A 11 3.43 12.87 7.01
N PRO A 12 3.32 13.40 8.24
CA PRO A 12 2.06 13.42 8.96
C PRO A 12 0.92 13.94 8.08
N GLU A 13 -0.20 13.21 8.09
CA GLU A 13 -1.44 13.55 7.38
C GLU A 13 -1.34 13.57 5.84
N GLN A 14 -0.20 13.19 5.26
CA GLN A 14 0.07 13.26 3.83
C GLN A 14 0.58 11.94 3.27
N ASP A 15 1.74 11.46 3.75
CA ASP A 15 2.41 10.31 3.13
C ASP A 15 2.90 9.33 4.18
N LEU A 16 2.71 8.04 3.88
CA LEU A 16 3.34 6.96 4.62
C LEU A 16 3.85 5.92 3.62
N CYS A 17 5.16 5.74 3.56
CA CYS A 17 5.79 4.72 2.72
C CYS A 17 6.61 3.76 3.56
N TRP A 18 6.53 2.47 3.23
CA TRP A 18 7.37 1.44 3.80
C TRP A 18 7.78 0.41 2.75
N ARG A 19 8.89 -0.26 3.00
CA ARG A 19 9.36 -1.39 2.20
C ARG A 19 9.26 -2.68 2.98
N GLY A 20 8.47 -3.61 2.48
CA GLY A 20 8.42 -5.00 2.92
C GLY A 20 9.32 -5.88 2.07
N SER A 21 9.86 -6.94 2.67
CA SER A 21 10.56 -8.01 1.96
C SER A 21 9.94 -9.34 2.30
N VAL A 22 9.64 -10.16 1.30
CA VAL A 22 9.04 -11.49 1.50
C VAL A 22 10.19 -12.50 1.56
N TRP A 23 10.39 -13.14 2.73
CA TRP A 23 11.44 -14.13 3.07
C TRP A 23 12.90 -13.64 3.09
N ILE A 24 13.42 -13.03 2.00
CA ILE A 24 14.81 -12.58 1.88
C ILE A 24 14.83 -11.22 1.18
N ARG A 25 15.48 -10.23 1.81
CA ARG A 25 15.67 -8.88 1.28
C ARG A 25 16.37 -8.94 -0.09
N GLY A 26 15.78 -8.32 -1.12
CA GLY A 26 16.31 -8.29 -2.50
C GLY A 26 15.80 -9.38 -3.45
N ILE A 27 15.06 -10.39 -2.98
CA ILE A 27 14.42 -11.39 -3.85
C ILE A 27 13.04 -10.90 -4.32
N PHE A 28 12.28 -10.37 -3.37
CA PHE A 28 10.99 -9.74 -3.61
C PHE A 28 10.79 -8.62 -2.58
N ASP A 29 11.12 -7.39 -2.99
CA ASP A 29 10.94 -6.19 -2.19
C ASP A 29 9.73 -5.42 -2.74
N GLY A 30 8.71 -5.25 -1.92
CA GLY A 30 7.54 -4.41 -2.20
C GLY A 30 7.65 -3.10 -1.45
N THR A 31 7.68 -1.98 -2.17
CA THR A 31 7.55 -0.65 -1.56
C THR A 31 6.10 -0.21 -1.69
N HIS A 32 5.42 -0.07 -0.56
CA HIS A 32 4.06 0.38 -0.48
C HIS A 32 4.03 1.81 0.05
N CYS A 33 3.27 2.68 -0.62
CA CYS A 33 2.99 4.04 -0.17
C CYS A 33 1.49 4.28 -0.07
N VAL A 34 1.10 5.03 0.95
CA VAL A 34 -0.22 5.63 1.09
C VAL A 34 -0.06 7.13 0.99
N HIS A 35 -0.79 7.74 0.07
CA HIS A 35 -0.83 9.18 -0.17
C HIS A 35 -2.22 9.72 0.15
N LEU A 36 -2.26 10.82 0.89
CA LEU A 36 -3.46 11.52 1.29
C LEU A 36 -3.39 12.94 0.73
N THR A 37 -4.31 13.24 -0.17
CA THR A 37 -4.43 14.56 -0.77
C THR A 37 -5.75 15.18 -0.34
N ALA A 38 -5.70 16.36 0.27
CA ALA A 38 -6.90 17.11 0.59
C ALA A 38 -7.64 17.52 -0.70
N VAL A 39 -8.95 17.29 -0.75
CA VAL A 39 -9.81 17.66 -1.88
C VAL A 39 -11.08 18.35 -1.37
N ALA A 40 -11.83 18.99 -2.26
CA ALA A 40 -13.09 19.61 -1.88
C ALA A 40 -14.05 18.52 -1.34
N GLY A 41 -14.42 18.62 -0.06
CA GLY A 41 -15.35 17.70 0.59
C GLY A 41 -14.73 16.43 1.18
N GLY A 42 -13.40 16.32 1.26
CA GLY A 42 -12.76 15.19 1.95
C GLY A 42 -11.28 15.01 1.64
N THR A 43 -10.83 13.77 1.73
CA THR A 43 -9.44 13.36 1.43
C THR A 43 -9.45 12.28 0.36
N HIS A 44 -8.66 12.48 -0.69
CA HIS A 44 -8.36 11.44 -1.65
C HIS A 44 -7.23 10.56 -1.09
N LEU A 45 -7.50 9.26 -0.97
CA LEU A 45 -6.52 8.28 -0.54
C LEU A 45 -6.08 7.46 -1.76
N GLU A 46 -4.79 7.41 -1.98
CA GLU A 46 -4.16 6.61 -3.03
C GLU A 46 -3.15 5.63 -2.40
N GLN A 47 -3.30 4.34 -2.73
CA GLN A 47 -2.34 3.32 -2.35
C GLN A 47 -1.56 2.88 -3.59
N THR A 48 -0.24 2.88 -3.49
CA THR A 48 0.65 2.42 -4.55
C THR A 48 1.56 1.34 -4.02
N GLU A 49 1.84 0.33 -4.83
CA GLU A 49 2.87 -0.66 -4.52
C GLU A 49 3.76 -0.89 -5.75
N SER A 50 5.06 -0.76 -5.52
CA SER A 50 6.09 -1.03 -6.52
C SER A 50 6.90 -2.25 -6.08
N PHE A 51 6.89 -3.28 -6.92
CA PHE A 51 7.69 -4.47 -6.70
C PHE A 51 9.04 -4.37 -7.40
N SER A 52 10.09 -4.78 -6.70
CA SER A 52 11.46 -4.81 -7.20
C SER A 52 12.16 -6.10 -6.77
N GLY A 53 13.19 -6.51 -7.51
CA GLY A 53 13.99 -7.70 -7.21
C GLY A 53 14.04 -8.71 -8.34
N LEU A 54 14.83 -9.77 -8.13
CA LEU A 54 15.17 -10.75 -9.17
C LEU A 54 13.94 -11.54 -9.68
N LEU A 55 12.90 -11.70 -8.86
CA LEU A 55 11.72 -12.50 -9.19
C LEU A 55 10.49 -11.68 -9.60
N VAL A 56 10.60 -10.35 -9.73
CA VAL A 56 9.48 -9.51 -10.22
C VAL A 56 9.01 -9.95 -11.60
N GLY A 57 9.93 -10.38 -12.48
CA GLY A 57 9.59 -10.92 -13.79
C GLY A 57 8.80 -12.24 -13.76
N ARG A 58 8.58 -12.83 -12.58
CA ARG A 58 7.71 -14.01 -12.38
C ARG A 58 6.37 -13.67 -11.75
N LEU A 59 6.07 -12.39 -11.51
CA LEU A 59 4.71 -11.98 -11.17
C LEU A 59 3.82 -12.28 -12.37
N THR A 60 2.85 -13.17 -12.17
CA THR A 60 1.82 -13.44 -13.18
C THR A 60 0.80 -12.31 -13.16
N ASN A 61 0.12 -12.11 -14.29
CA ASN A 61 -0.97 -11.14 -14.37
C ASN A 61 -2.04 -11.41 -13.30
N ASP A 62 -2.35 -12.68 -13.04
CA ASP A 62 -3.32 -13.08 -12.02
C ASP A 62 -2.96 -12.56 -10.62
N VAL A 63 -1.68 -12.63 -10.24
CA VAL A 63 -1.21 -12.11 -8.94
C VAL A 63 -1.33 -10.59 -8.88
N ILE A 64 -1.06 -9.90 -9.98
CA ILE A 64 -1.22 -8.43 -10.07
C ILE A 64 -2.69 -8.06 -9.95
N GLU A 65 -3.59 -8.74 -10.67
CA GLU A 65 -5.02 -8.51 -10.62
C GLU A 65 -5.61 -8.81 -9.24
N GLU A 66 -5.20 -9.91 -8.60
CA GLU A 66 -5.59 -10.25 -7.24
C GLU A 66 -5.12 -9.17 -6.25
N THR A 67 -3.85 -8.74 -6.35
CA THR A 67 -3.31 -7.65 -5.51
C THR A 67 -4.11 -6.36 -5.70
N GLN A 68 -4.47 -6.02 -6.93
CA GLN A 68 -5.29 -4.84 -7.21
C GLN A 68 -6.69 -4.94 -6.57
N ARG A 69 -7.32 -6.11 -6.60
CA ARG A 69 -8.63 -6.34 -5.95
C ARG A 69 -8.54 -6.17 -4.44
N GLU A 70 -7.50 -6.73 -3.82
CA GLU A 70 -7.27 -6.58 -2.37
C GLU A 70 -7.03 -5.10 -1.99
N PHE A 71 -6.33 -4.34 -2.82
CA PHE A 71 -6.13 -2.89 -2.61
C PHE A 71 -7.45 -2.12 -2.70
N GLN A 72 -8.30 -2.45 -3.67
CA GLN A 72 -9.63 -1.85 -3.78
C GLN A 72 -10.50 -2.18 -2.57
N ALA A 73 -10.45 -3.42 -2.07
CA ALA A 73 -11.16 -3.84 -0.87
C ALA A 73 -10.67 -3.07 0.37
N MET A 74 -9.34 -2.89 0.52
CA MET A 74 -8.76 -2.10 1.60
C MET A 74 -9.18 -0.62 1.52
N ASN A 75 -9.12 0.00 0.34
CA ASN A 75 -9.58 1.37 0.12
C ASN A 75 -11.04 1.56 0.55
N ALA A 76 -11.91 0.64 0.16
CA ALA A 76 -13.32 0.68 0.54
C ALA A 76 -13.52 0.56 2.06
N ALA A 77 -12.80 -0.35 2.72
CA ALA A 77 -12.86 -0.52 4.17
C ALA A 77 -12.33 0.70 4.93
N VAL A 78 -11.24 1.31 4.47
CA VAL A 78 -10.68 2.55 5.06
C VAL A 78 -11.67 3.69 4.90
N LYS A 79 -12.24 3.89 3.71
CA LYS A 79 -13.27 4.89 3.46
C LYS A 79 -14.45 4.72 4.40
N GLN A 80 -15.02 3.51 4.47
CA GLN A 80 -16.13 3.22 5.37
C GLN A 80 -15.78 3.54 6.83
N ARG A 81 -14.61 3.12 7.30
CA ARG A 81 -14.17 3.37 8.68
C ARG A 81 -13.94 4.87 8.96
N ALA A 82 -13.40 5.62 8.01
CA ALA A 82 -13.14 7.05 8.16
C ALA A 82 -14.44 7.86 8.18
N GLU A 83 -15.40 7.51 7.32
CA GLU A 83 -16.67 8.23 7.19
C GLU A 83 -17.70 7.84 8.26
N THR A 84 -17.59 6.64 8.84
CA THR A 84 -18.45 6.20 9.96
C THR A 84 -17.97 6.69 11.31
N LYS A 85 -16.70 7.09 11.44
CA LYS A 85 -16.21 7.79 12.61
C LYS A 85 -16.69 9.24 12.53
N THR A 86 -17.83 9.52 13.14
CA THR A 86 -18.18 10.90 13.50
C THR A 86 -17.08 11.45 14.42
N PRO A 87 -16.57 12.67 14.20
CA PRO A 87 -15.63 13.30 15.12
C PRO A 87 -16.17 13.41 16.55
#